data_AF-A0A4R2L783-F1
#
_entry.id   AF-A0A4R2L783-F1
#
_cell.length_a   1.000
_cell.length_b   1.000
_cell.length_c   1.000
_cell.angle_alpha   90.00
_cell.angle_beta   90.00
_cell.angle_gamma   90.00
#
_symmetry.space_group_name_H-M   'P 1'
#
loop_
_entity.id
_entity.type
_entity.pdbx_description
1 polymer ?
#
loop_
_entity_poly.entity_id
_entity_poly.type
_entity_poly.pdbx_seq_one_letter_code
_entity_poly.pdbx_strand_id
1 'polypeptide(L)'
;MTNAHQPHQTTEASPRWRQLVESANAEFRNGRLQRSAELYARAARVLDKELAGQRLTAAFLLAKVITLQNWAAALARLGDLGAADLTYRRAHGLVREITQDSQQPPQLRAIALRQCKVTLAEWSAMHDRCGPWEGRVLH
;
A
#
# COMPACT_ATOMS: atom_id res chain seq x y z
N MET A 1 -37.36 -14.23 35.83
CA MET A 1 -35.93 -13.86 35.89
C MET A 1 -35.33 -14.12 34.52
N THR A 2 -35.36 -13.13 33.63
CA THR A 2 -34.92 -13.24 32.23
C THR A 2 -33.48 -12.77 32.12
N ASN A 3 -32.55 -13.71 31.97
CA ASN A 3 -31.15 -13.45 31.68
C ASN A 3 -31.02 -13.16 30.17
N ALA A 4 -31.06 -11.88 29.79
CA ALA A 4 -30.76 -11.46 28.42
C ALA A 4 -29.23 -11.47 28.23
N HIS A 5 -28.71 -12.55 27.66
CA HIS A 5 -27.38 -12.56 27.06
C HIS A 5 -27.45 -11.72 25.77
N GLN A 6 -27.03 -10.46 25.84
CA GLN A 6 -26.66 -9.73 24.63
C GLN A 6 -25.29 -10.22 24.17
N PRO A 7 -25.14 -10.70 22.91
CA PRO A 7 -23.82 -10.95 22.37
C PRO A 7 -23.14 -9.59 22.18
N HIS A 8 -21.95 -9.44 22.75
CA HIS A 8 -21.03 -8.36 22.42
C HIS A 8 -20.73 -8.42 20.92
N GLN A 9 -21.50 -7.70 20.12
CA GLN A 9 -21.06 -7.29 18.80
C GLN A 9 -20.04 -6.19 19.01
N THR A 10 -18.78 -6.57 19.26
CA THR A 10 -17.66 -5.70 18.93
C THR A 10 -17.72 -5.51 17.42
N THR A 11 -18.41 -4.46 16.99
CA THR A 11 -18.19 -3.87 15.68
C THR A 11 -16.74 -3.39 15.72
N GLU A 12 -15.79 -4.26 15.38
CA GLU A 12 -14.41 -3.85 15.15
C GLU A 12 -14.48 -2.84 14.02
N ALA A 13 -14.48 -1.56 14.38
CA ALA A 13 -14.38 -0.49 13.42
C ALA A 13 -13.15 -0.80 12.56
N SER A 14 -13.37 -1.00 11.26
CA SER A 14 -12.30 -1.27 10.31
C SER A 14 -11.13 -0.33 10.60
N PRO A 15 -9.89 -0.83 10.75
CA PRO A 15 -8.72 -0.02 11.05
C PRO A 15 -8.70 1.24 10.19
N ARG A 16 -8.35 2.37 10.79
CA ARG A 16 -8.47 3.70 10.16
C ARG A 16 -7.81 3.77 8.78
N TRP A 17 -6.75 3.00 8.54
CA TRP A 17 -6.12 2.91 7.23
C TRP A 17 -6.98 2.23 6.16
N ARG A 18 -7.81 1.22 6.50
CA ARG A 18 -8.69 0.53 5.54
C ARG A 18 -9.70 1.50 4.93
N GLN A 19 -10.35 2.30 5.78
CA GLN A 19 -11.31 3.32 5.34
C GLN A 19 -10.65 4.36 4.41
N LEU A 20 -9.42 4.75 4.72
CA LEU A 20 -8.65 5.66 3.87
C LEU A 20 -8.31 5.04 2.51
N VAL A 21 -7.91 3.76 2.48
CA VAL A 21 -7.63 3.03 1.23
C VAL A 21 -8.90 2.86 0.39
N GLU A 22 -10.03 2.49 1.00
CA GLU A 22 -11.32 2.38 0.32
C GLU A 22 -11.76 3.70 -0.30
N SER A 23 -11.63 4.79 0.46
CA SER A 23 -11.90 6.14 -0.03
C SER A 23 -10.94 6.52 -1.16
N ALA A 24 -9.64 6.25 -1.01
CA ALA A 24 -8.64 6.53 -2.04
C ALA A 24 -8.93 5.78 -3.35
N ASN A 25 -9.32 4.51 -3.25
CA ASN A 25 -9.74 3.68 -4.38
C ASN A 25 -10.99 4.28 -5.07
N ALA A 26 -11.96 4.76 -4.30
CA ALA A 26 -13.17 5.38 -4.85
C ALA A 26 -12.84 6.68 -5.60
N GLU A 27 -12.00 7.54 -5.01
CA GLU A 27 -11.52 8.77 -5.65
C GLU A 27 -10.73 8.47 -6.93
N PHE A 28 -9.90 7.42 -6.93
CA PHE A 28 -9.15 6.97 -8.10
C PHE A 28 -10.08 6.57 -9.25
N ARG A 29 -11.08 5.73 -8.96
CA ARG A 29 -12.08 5.27 -9.95
C ARG A 29 -12.87 6.43 -10.54
N ASN A 30 -13.14 7.45 -9.73
CA ASN A 30 -13.85 8.65 -10.15
C ASN A 30 -12.94 9.68 -10.84
N GLY A 31 -11.68 9.34 -11.13
CA GLY A 31 -10.73 10.23 -11.81
C GLY A 31 -10.21 11.39 -10.94
N ARG A 32 -10.56 11.43 -9.64
CA ARG A 32 -10.12 12.45 -8.69
C ARG A 32 -8.74 12.09 -8.14
N LEU A 33 -7.75 12.09 -9.04
CA LEU A 33 -6.42 11.55 -8.79
C LEU A 33 -5.68 12.28 -7.67
N GLN A 34 -5.78 13.62 -7.59
CA GLN A 34 -5.16 14.40 -6.52
C GLN A 34 -5.67 13.96 -5.14
N ARG A 35 -6.99 13.84 -5.02
CA ARG A 35 -7.65 13.43 -3.78
C ARG A 35 -7.33 11.98 -3.42
N SER A 36 -7.25 11.12 -4.42
CA SER A 36 -6.82 9.73 -4.27
C SER A 36 -5.39 9.64 -3.70
N ALA A 37 -4.45 10.38 -4.29
CA ALA A 37 -3.05 10.41 -3.85
C ALA A 37 -2.91 10.93 -2.40
N GLU A 38 -3.64 11.99 -2.03
CA GLU A 38 -3.67 12.49 -0.65
C GLU A 38 -4.16 11.44 0.35
N LEU A 39 -5.21 10.70 0.00
CA LEU A 39 -5.79 9.66 0.84
C LEU A 39 -4.86 8.45 0.98
N TYR A 40 -4.21 8.02 -0.10
CA TYR A 40 -3.18 6.97 -0.02
C TYR A 40 -1.98 7.40 0.83
N ALA A 41 -1.49 8.63 0.64
CA ALA A 41 -0.41 9.17 1.47
C ALA A 41 -0.78 9.22 2.96
N ARG A 42 -2.06 9.48 3.28
CA ARG A 42 -2.57 9.44 4.65
C ARG A 42 -2.69 8.00 5.16
N ALA A 43 -3.18 7.07 4.33
CA ALA A 43 -3.28 5.66 4.67
C ALA A 43 -1.90 5.05 4.97
N ALA A 44 -0.90 5.32 4.12
CA ALA A 44 0.48 4.88 4.31
C ALA A 44 1.07 5.37 5.64
N ARG A 45 0.83 6.65 6.00
CA ARG A 45 1.26 7.20 7.29
C ARG A 45 0.56 6.58 8.50
N VAL A 46 -0.72 6.21 8.38
CA VAL A 46 -1.42 5.48 9.46
C VAL A 46 -0.83 4.08 9.61
N LEU A 47 -0.59 3.40 8.48
CA LEU A 47 0.09 2.10 8.48
C LEU A 47 1.49 2.18 9.10
N ASP A 48 2.29 3.21 8.80
CA ASP A 48 3.60 3.42 9.43
C ASP A 48 3.50 3.51 10.97
N LYS A 49 2.51 4.24 11.48
CA LYS A 49 2.28 4.39 12.92
C LYS A 49 1.81 3.11 13.58
N GLU A 50 0.92 2.37 12.92
CA GLU A 50 0.43 1.08 13.42
C GLU A 50 1.55 0.01 13.40
N LEU A 51 2.42 0.04 12.38
CA LEU A 51 3.59 -0.84 12.27
C LEU A 51 4.64 -0.56 13.35
N ALA A 52 4.78 0.69 13.81
CA ALA A 52 5.73 1.05 14.85
C ALA A 52 5.35 0.54 16.25
N GLY A 53 4.09 0.17 16.48
CA GLY A 53 3.55 -0.19 17.80
C GLY A 53 3.12 -1.65 17.97
N GLN A 54 3.21 -2.49 16.93
CA GLN A 54 2.72 -3.87 16.95
C GLN A 54 3.75 -4.84 16.38
N ARG A 55 3.62 -6.13 16.75
CA ARG A 55 4.30 -7.22 16.04
C ARG A 55 3.84 -7.16 14.59
N LEU A 56 4.76 -6.86 13.68
CA LEU A 56 4.53 -6.79 12.23
C LEU A 56 3.80 -8.06 11.78
N THR A 57 2.49 -7.97 11.53
CA THR A 57 1.80 -9.10 10.92
C THR A 57 2.03 -9.03 9.42
N ALA A 58 2.26 -10.21 8.89
CA ALA A 58 2.15 -10.57 7.49
C ALA A 58 1.11 -9.73 6.72
N ALA A 59 -0.12 -9.66 7.25
CA ALA A 59 -1.24 -8.94 6.63
C ALA A 59 -1.05 -7.41 6.60
N PHE A 60 -0.45 -6.81 7.64
CA PHE A 60 -0.19 -5.36 7.68
C PHE A 60 0.88 -4.95 6.67
N LEU A 61 1.96 -5.73 6.55
CA LEU A 61 3.02 -5.46 5.58
C LEU A 61 2.49 -5.55 4.15
N LEU A 62 1.67 -6.57 3.86
CA LEU A 62 1.02 -6.68 2.55
C LEU A 62 0.05 -5.53 2.27
N ALA A 63 -0.75 -5.11 3.26
CA ALA A 63 -1.65 -3.97 3.11
C ALA A 63 -0.88 -2.68 2.78
N LYS A 64 0.28 -2.46 3.41
CA LYS A 64 1.16 -1.33 3.10
C LYS A 64 1.74 -1.41 1.70
N VAL A 65 2.21 -2.58 1.28
CA VAL A 65 2.72 -2.82 -0.07
C VAL A 65 1.67 -2.46 -1.13
N ILE A 66 0.42 -2.90 -0.96
CA ILE A 66 -0.69 -2.59 -1.88
C ILE A 66 -1.02 -1.09 -1.85
N THR A 67 -1.07 -0.49 -0.66
CA THR A 67 -1.34 0.94 -0.49
C THR A 67 -0.32 1.80 -1.22
N LEU A 68 0.97 1.47 -1.09
CA LEU A 68 2.05 2.18 -1.78
C LEU A 68 1.99 2.02 -3.29
N GLN A 69 1.63 0.84 -3.80
CA GLN A 69 1.45 0.64 -5.25
C GLN A 69 0.34 1.50 -5.82
N ASN A 70 -0.83 1.49 -5.19
CA ASN A 70 -1.95 2.29 -5.66
C ASN A 70 -1.65 3.79 -5.55
N TRP A 71 -0.88 4.19 -4.53
CA TRP A 71 -0.37 5.56 -4.43
C TRP A 71 0.55 5.91 -5.59
N ALA A 72 1.53 5.06 -5.89
CA ALA A 72 2.47 5.26 -6.99
C ALA A 72 1.73 5.36 -8.33
N ALA A 73 0.73 4.50 -8.56
CA ALA A 73 -0.12 4.57 -9.74
C ALA A 73 -0.91 5.89 -9.83
N ALA A 74 -1.44 6.39 -8.71
CA ALA A 74 -2.12 7.69 -8.66
C ALA A 74 -1.16 8.85 -8.98
N LEU A 75 0.06 8.83 -8.43
CA LEU A 75 1.11 9.81 -8.70
C LEU A 75 1.55 9.79 -10.17
N ALA A 76 1.75 8.60 -10.74
CA ALA A 76 2.13 8.44 -12.14
C ALA A 76 1.04 9.00 -13.08
N ARG A 77 -0.24 8.77 -12.77
CA ARG A 77 -1.36 9.34 -13.53
C ARG A 77 -1.51 10.86 -13.37
N LEU A 78 -1.03 11.42 -12.27
CA LEU A 78 -0.91 12.87 -12.07
C LEU A 78 0.30 13.48 -12.80
N GLY A 79 1.19 12.65 -13.35
CA GLY A 79 2.44 13.10 -13.95
C GLY A 79 3.58 13.33 -12.96
N ASP A 80 3.38 13.08 -11.67
CA ASP A 80 4.45 13.11 -10.66
C ASP A 80 5.22 11.78 -10.64
N LEU A 81 5.96 11.57 -11.72
CA LEU A 81 6.69 10.33 -11.99
C LEU A 81 7.89 10.15 -11.05
N GLY A 82 8.47 11.25 -10.54
CA GLY A 82 9.53 11.20 -9.54
C GLY A 82 9.03 10.65 -8.20
N ALA A 83 7.90 11.17 -7.71
CA ALA A 83 7.28 10.62 -6.50
C ALA A 83 6.75 9.20 -6.73
N ALA A 84 6.24 8.89 -7.91
CA ALA A 84 5.80 7.53 -8.27
C ALA A 84 6.96 6.52 -8.21
N ASP A 85 8.12 6.85 -8.78
CA ASP A 85 9.31 5.99 -8.75
C ASP A 85 9.76 5.69 -7.32
N LEU A 86 9.89 6.74 -6.49
CA LEU A 86 10.26 6.59 -5.08
C LEU A 86 9.24 5.72 -4.32
N THR A 87 7.96 5.85 -4.63
CA THR A 87 6.89 5.10 -3.98
C THR A 87 6.89 3.63 -4.42
N TYR A 88 7.13 3.34 -5.70
CA TYR A 88 7.32 1.97 -6.21
C TYR A 88 8.54 1.29 -5.58
N ARG A 89 9.67 2.00 -5.45
CA ARG A 89 10.86 1.48 -4.75
C ARG A 89 10.58 1.14 -3.29
N ARG A 90 9.82 1.98 -2.58
CA ARG A 90 9.39 1.70 -1.20
C ARG A 90 8.51 0.45 -1.11
N ALA A 91 7.56 0.29 -2.02
CA ALA A 91 6.73 -0.92 -2.07
C ALA A 91 7.58 -2.18 -2.32
N HIS A 92 8.51 -2.11 -3.27
CA HIS A 92 9.42 -3.21 -3.57
C HIS A 92 10.36 -3.56 -2.40
N GLY A 93 10.87 -2.55 -1.68
CA GLY A 93 11.68 -2.74 -0.48
C GLY A 93 10.96 -3.55 0.60
N LEU A 94 9.69 -3.23 0.87
CA LEU A 94 8.86 -3.99 1.82
C LEU A 94 8.61 -5.42 1.36
N VAL A 95 8.36 -5.63 0.07
CA VAL A 95 8.20 -7.00 -0.46
C VAL A 95 9.48 -7.82 -0.28
N ARG A 96 10.65 -7.23 -0.50
CA ARG A 96 11.94 -7.89 -0.22
C ARG A 96 12.08 -8.27 1.25
N GLU A 97 11.74 -7.37 2.16
CA GLU A 97 11.73 -7.64 3.60
C GLU A 97 10.82 -8.83 3.96
N ILE A 98 9.57 -8.83 3.48
CA ILE A 98 8.60 -9.92 3.69
C ILE A 98 9.14 -11.26 3.17
N THR A 99 9.80 -11.24 2.03
CA THR A 99 10.23 -12.46 1.33
C THR A 99 11.55 -13.02 1.84
N GLN A 100 12.40 -12.17 2.43
CA GLN A 100 13.66 -12.55 3.06
C GLN A 100 13.48 -13.00 4.52
N ASP A 101 12.42 -12.55 5.20
CA ASP A 101 12.08 -13.01 6.54
C ASP A 101 11.59 -14.47 6.51
N SER A 102 12.44 -15.38 6.98
CA SER A 102 12.16 -16.82 7.06
C SER A 102 11.13 -17.19 8.13
N GLN A 103 10.81 -16.26 9.05
CA GLN A 103 9.78 -16.45 10.07
C GLN A 103 8.38 -16.13 9.53
N GLN A 104 8.27 -15.57 8.31
CA GLN A 104 6.97 -15.29 7.70
C GLN A 104 6.31 -16.58 7.18
N PRO A 105 4.98 -16.69 7.28
CA PRO A 105 4.23 -17.80 6.70
C PRO A 105 4.56 -17.97 5.20
N PRO A 106 4.83 -19.19 4.70
CA PRO A 106 5.13 -19.44 3.29
C PRO A 106 4.05 -18.88 2.33
N GLN A 107 2.79 -18.95 2.75
CA GLN A 107 1.66 -18.40 1.99
C GLN A 107 1.77 -16.88 1.83
N LEU A 108 2.19 -16.18 2.88
CA LEU A 108 2.41 -14.75 2.80
C LEU A 108 3.56 -14.43 1.87
N ARG A 109 4.68 -15.14 1.98
CA ARG A 109 5.84 -14.94 1.08
C ARG A 109 5.42 -15.12 -0.38
N ALA A 110 4.60 -16.13 -0.68
CA ALA A 110 4.07 -16.34 -2.02
C ALA A 110 3.16 -15.18 -2.49
N ILE A 111 2.28 -14.66 -1.63
CA ILE A 111 1.43 -13.51 -1.96
C ILE A 111 2.28 -12.25 -2.18
N ALA A 112 3.26 -12.00 -1.32
CA ALA A 112 4.17 -10.87 -1.45
C ALA A 112 5.00 -10.95 -2.74
N LEU A 113 5.51 -12.14 -3.11
CA LEU A 113 6.19 -12.36 -4.38
C LEU A 113 5.28 -12.13 -5.59
N ARG A 114 4.02 -12.58 -5.53
CA ARG A 114 3.04 -12.29 -6.58
C ARG A 114 2.82 -10.79 -6.71
N GLN A 115 2.68 -10.09 -5.59
CA GLN A 115 2.52 -8.64 -5.60
C GLN A 115 3.77 -7.93 -6.13
N CYS A 116 4.98 -8.42 -5.82
CA CYS A 116 6.24 -7.95 -6.39
C CYS A 116 6.20 -7.88 -7.91
N LYS A 117 5.73 -8.97 -8.54
CA LYS A 117 5.66 -9.09 -10.00
C LYS A 117 4.72 -8.04 -10.59
N VAL A 118 3.60 -7.77 -9.92
CA VAL A 118 2.67 -6.71 -10.32
C VAL A 118 3.32 -5.34 -10.18
N THR A 119 3.95 -5.05 -9.03
CA THR A 119 4.66 -3.79 -8.78
C THR A 119 5.72 -3.52 -9.84
N LEU A 120 6.53 -4.53 -10.17
CA LEU A 120 7.60 -4.43 -11.16
C LEU A 120 7.04 -4.22 -12.57
N ALA A 121 5.97 -4.92 -12.93
CA ALA A 121 5.33 -4.76 -14.23
C ALA A 121 4.75 -3.34 -14.41
N GLU A 122 4.05 -2.82 -13.39
CA GLU A 122 3.50 -1.47 -13.43
C GLU A 122 4.59 -0.39 -13.44
N TRP A 123 5.65 -0.59 -12.66
CA TRP A 123 6.79 0.31 -12.62
C TRP A 123 7.55 0.32 -13.95
N SER A 124 7.78 -0.85 -14.56
CA SER A 124 8.36 -0.95 -15.90
C SER A 124 7.49 -0.25 -16.93
N ALA A 125 6.17 -0.51 -16.94
CA ALA A 125 5.24 0.13 -17.86
C ALA A 125 5.17 1.65 -17.68
N MET A 126 5.41 2.16 -16.47
CA MET A 126 5.55 3.59 -16.23
C MET A 126 6.80 4.13 -16.92
N HIS A 127 7.96 3.49 -16.74
CA HIS A 127 9.22 3.88 -17.41
C HIS A 127 9.10 3.81 -18.93
N ASP A 128 8.48 2.76 -19.48
CA ASP A 128 8.28 2.61 -20.93
C ASP A 128 7.42 3.73 -21.54
N ARG A 129 6.40 4.22 -20.80
CA ARG A 129 5.55 5.33 -21.24
C ARG A 129 6.25 6.70 -21.17
N CYS A 130 7.30 6.82 -20.36
CA CYS A 130 7.90 8.10 -20.03
C CYS A 130 9.27 8.32 -20.66
N GLY A 131 9.82 7.34 -21.38
CA GLY A 131 11.18 7.38 -21.92
C GLY A 131 12.23 7.30 -20.81
N PRO A 132 13.53 7.41 -21.14
CA PRO A 132 14.60 7.37 -20.14
C PRO A 132 14.42 8.52 -19.14
N TRP A 133 13.93 8.17 -17.94
CA TRP A 133 13.98 9.04 -16.78
C TRP A 133 15.43 9.13 -16.33
N GLU A 134 16.15 10.16 -16.79
CA GLU A 134 17.40 10.58 -16.15
C GLU A 134 17.07 11.00 -14.72
N GLY A 135 17.19 10.04 -13.81
CA GLY A 135 17.16 10.30 -12.38
C GLY A 135 18.22 11.34 -12.06
N ARG A 136 17.81 12.60 -11.97
CA ARG A 136 18.53 13.56 -11.15
C ARG A 136 18.31 13.12 -9.71
N VAL A 137 19.20 12.24 -9.28
CA VAL A 137 19.60 12.06 -7.89
C VAL A 137 19.88 13.46 -7.35
N LEU A 138 18.92 14.05 -6.65
CA LEU A 138 19.21 15.15 -5.75
C LEU A 138 19.86 14.50 -4.52
N HIS A 139 21.19 14.59 -4.50
CA HIS A 139 22.03 14.38 -3.32
C HIS A 139 21.64 15.33 -2.20
#